data_AF-A0A1S2QVQ2-F1
#
_entry.id   AF-A0A1S2QVQ2-F1
#
_cell.length_a   1.000
_cell.length_b   1.000
_cell.length_c   1.000
_cell.angle_alpha   90.00
_cell.angle_beta   90.00
_cell.angle_gamma   90.00
#
_symmetry.space_group_name_H-M   'P 1'
#
loop_
_entity.id
_entity.type
_entity.pdbx_description
1 polymer ?
#
loop_
_entity_poly.entity_id
_entity_poly.type
_entity_poly.pdbx_seq_one_letter_code
_entity_poly.pdbx_strand_id
1 'polypeptide(L)' 'MNYTSEMEKAMQKAHGVGYQVYSQKHSVRIKVENRRERNYRESKRLLAEINSKLYAYTI' A
#
# COMPACT_ATOMS: atom_id res chain seq x y z
N MET A 1 -1.04 17.69 -15.20
CA MET A 1 -0.75 16.25 -15.38
C MET A 1 -2.06 15.55 -15.63
N ASN A 2 -2.24 14.94 -16.80
CA ASN A 2 -3.45 14.16 -17.10
C ASN A 2 -3.29 12.78 -16.45
N TYR A 3 -4.25 12.37 -15.61
CA TYR A 3 -4.31 11.03 -15.06
C TYR A 3 -5.25 10.19 -15.94
N THR A 4 -5.02 8.88 -16.01
CA THR A 4 -5.84 7.99 -16.86
C THR A 4 -7.09 7.54 -16.12
N SER A 5 -8.12 7.16 -16.87
CA SER A 5 -9.31 6.51 -16.33
C SER A 5 -8.97 5.23 -15.53
N GLU A 6 -7.92 4.51 -15.92
CA GLU A 6 -7.44 3.33 -15.22
C GLU A 6 -6.80 3.66 -13.87
N MET A 7 -6.07 4.78 -13.76
CA MET A 7 -5.56 5.26 -12.46
C MET A 7 -6.71 5.61 -11.51
N GLU A 8 -7.76 6.23 -12.03
CA GLU A 8 -8.97 6.56 -11.26
C GLU A 8 -9.66 5.29 -10.73
N LYS A 9 -9.90 4.31 -11.62
CA LYS A 9 -10.49 3.01 -11.26
C LYS A 9 -9.64 2.23 -10.25
N ALA A 10 -8.33 2.18 -10.47
CA ALA A 10 -7.41 1.45 -9.60
C ALA A 10 -7.37 2.06 -8.19
N MET A 11 -7.30 3.39 -8.09
CA MET A 11 -7.35 4.10 -6.81
C MET A 11 -8.69 3.91 -6.10
N GLN A 12 -9.81 3.98 -6.83
CA GLN A 12 -11.14 3.75 -6.28
C GLN A 12 -11.27 2.31 -5.74
N LYS A 13 -10.79 1.31 -6.49
CA LYS A 13 -10.82 -0.10 -6.07
C LYS A 13 -9.93 -0.37 -4.85
N ALA A 14 -8.72 0.18 -4.81
CA ALA A 14 -7.74 -0.12 -3.76
C ALA A 14 -7.95 0.69 -2.47
N HIS A 15 -8.36 1.95 -2.61
CA HIS A 15 -8.33 2.93 -1.53
C HIS A 15 -9.68 3.64 -1.30
N GLY A 16 -10.71 3.36 -2.11
CA GLY A 16 -12.03 3.98 -1.99
C GLY A 16 -12.07 5.44 -2.41
N VAL A 17 -11.00 5.95 -3.02
CA VAL A 17 -10.88 7.34 -3.47
C VAL A 17 -10.31 7.38 -4.87
N GLY A 18 -10.81 8.31 -5.69
CA GLY A 18 -10.27 8.61 -7.01
C GLY A 18 -8.84 9.15 -6.98
N TYR A 19 -8.11 9.00 -8.09
CA TYR A 19 -6.76 9.55 -8.24
C TYR A 19 -6.79 11.09 -8.23
N GLN A 20 -7.80 11.72 -8.85
CA GLN A 20 -7.91 13.18 -8.78
C GLN A 20 -8.05 13.68 -7.34
N VAL A 21 -8.91 13.03 -6.56
CA VAL A 21 -9.14 13.40 -5.15
C VAL A 21 -7.89 13.18 -4.31
N TYR A 22 -7.22 12.04 -4.51
CA TYR A 22 -5.95 11.74 -3.87
C TYR A 22 -4.86 12.77 -4.21
N SER A 23 -4.73 13.18 -5.47
CA SER A 23 -3.67 14.10 -5.90
C SER A 23 -3.90 15.52 -5.35
N GLN A 24 -5.15 16.00 -5.35
CA GLN A 24 -5.49 17.36 -4.94
C GLN A 24 -5.63 17.54 -3.42
N LYS A 25 -6.13 16.54 -2.69
CA LYS A 25 -6.41 16.67 -1.25
C LYS A 25 -5.30 16.04 -0.40
N HIS A 26 -4.48 16.88 0.23
CA HIS A 26 -3.36 16.43 1.05
C HIS A 26 -3.77 15.48 2.20
N SER A 27 -4.89 15.77 2.88
CA SER A 27 -5.42 14.93 3.95
C SER A 27 -5.83 13.52 3.46
N VAL A 28 -6.34 13.42 2.23
CA VAL A 28 -6.68 12.13 1.59
C VAL A 28 -5.39 11.37 1.27
N ARG A 29 -4.40 12.06 0.71
CA ARG A 29 -3.09 11.48 0.39
C ARG A 29 -2.38 10.93 1.64
N ILE A 30 -2.36 11.68 2.74
CA ILE A 30 -1.79 11.20 4.02
C ILE A 30 -2.47 9.89 4.46
N LYS A 31 -3.80 9.79 4.38
CA LYS A 31 -4.52 8.57 4.78
C LYS A 31 -4.13 7.36 3.92
N VAL A 32 -3.99 7.56 2.61
CA VAL A 32 -3.57 6.50 1.68
C VAL A 32 -2.12 6.08 1.95
N GLU A 33 -1.21 7.02 2.09
CA GLU A 33 0.22 6.73 2.31
C GLU A 33 0.48 6.11 3.68
N ASN A 34 -0.23 6.52 4.74
CA ASN A 34 -0.15 5.86 6.03
C ASN A 34 -0.58 4.39 5.98
N ARG A 35 -1.63 4.06 5.20
CA ARG A 35 -2.07 2.68 5.00
C ARG A 35 -1.04 1.88 4.21
N ARG A 36 -0.43 2.48 3.18
CA ARG A 36 0.65 1.85 2.39
C ARG A 36 1.86 1.53 3.26
N GLU A 37 2.30 2.48 4.08
CA GLU A 37 3.43 2.30 5.00
C GLU A 37 3.15 1.21 6.03
N ARG A 38 1.94 1.20 6.61
CA ARG A 38 1.53 0.14 7.55
C ARG A 38 1.59 -1.24 6.89
N ASN A 39 1.00 -1.40 5.71
CA ASN A 39 1.00 -2.65 4.97
C ASN A 39 2.44 -3.10 4.66
N TYR A 40 3.30 -2.18 4.22
CA TYR A 40 4.70 -2.48 3.93
C TYR A 40 5.45 -3.00 5.16
N ARG A 41 5.29 -2.35 6.32
CA ARG A 41 5.90 -2.80 7.59
C ARG A 41 5.40 -4.16 8.03
N GLU A 42 4.09 -4.41 7.95
CA GLU A 42 3.50 -5.70 8.31
C GLU A 42 4.01 -6.81 7.37
N SER A 43 4.07 -6.57 6.06
CA SER A 43 4.63 -7.53 5.11
C SER A 43 6.12 -7.81 5.37
N LYS A 44 6.92 -6.78 5.68
CA LYS A 44 8.34 -6.95 6.02
C LYS A 44 8.54 -7.80 7.28
N ARG A 45 7.72 -7.57 8.32
CA ARG A 45 7.75 -8.39 9.55
C ARG A 45 7.39 -9.83 9.27
N LEU A 46 6.31 -10.07 8.54
CA LEU A 46 5.88 -11.42 8.16
C LEU A 46 6.97 -12.17 7.37
N LEU A 47 7.61 -11.51 6.40
CA LEU A 47 8.70 -12.09 5.62
C LEU A 47 9.90 -12.45 6.51
N ALA A 48 10.26 -11.59 7.47
CA ALA A 48 11.34 -11.87 8.41
C ALA A 48 11.01 -13.09 9.30
N GLU A 49 9.78 -13.19 9.78
CA GLU A 49 9.32 -14.34 10.59
C GLU A 49 9.33 -15.65 9.80
N ILE A 50 8.81 -15.64 8.56
CA ILE A 50 8.83 -16.82 7.67
C ILE A 50 10.27 -17.26 7.41
N ASN A 51 11.15 -16.32 7.07
CA ASN A 51 12.54 -16.60 6.77
C ASN A 51 13.27 -17.19 8.00
N SER A 52 13.05 -16.62 9.18
CA SER A 52 13.60 -17.14 10.44
C SER A 52 13.16 -18.57 10.72
N LYS A 53 11.87 -18.90 10.51
CA LYS A 53 11.37 -20.25 10.69
C LYS A 53 11.98 -21.23 9.68
N LEU A 54 12.05 -20.85 8.40
CA LEU A 54 12.66 -21.70 7.38
C LEU A 54 14.12 -22.05 7.71
N TYR A 55 14.92 -21.08 8.13
CA TYR A 55 16.28 -21.35 8.58
C TYR A 55 16.34 -22.28 9.79
N ALA A 56 15.42 -22.15 10.75
CA ALA A 56 15.36 -23.03 11.92
C ALA A 56 14.98 -24.49 11.61
N TYR A 57 14.31 -24.77 10.49
CA TYR A 57 13.95 -26.13 10.05
C TYR A 57 14.98 -26.79 9.12
N THR A 58 15.98 -26.04 8.64
CA THR A 58 16.96 -26.53 7.65
C THR A 58 18.34 -26.82 8.27
N ILE A 59 18.44 -26.76 9.60
CA ILE A 59 19.63 -27.09 10.42
C ILE A 59 19.23 -28.21 11.37
#